data_AF-A0A9E8YXH4-F1
#
_entry.id   AF-A0A9E8YXH4-F1
#
_cell.length_a   1.000
_cell.length_b   1.000
_cell.length_c   1.000
_cell.angle_alpha   90.00
_cell.angle_beta   90.00
_cell.angle_gamma   90.00
#
_symmetry.space_group_name_H-M   'P 1'
#
loop_
_entity.id
_entity.type
_entity.pdbx_description
1 polymer ?
#
loop_
_entity_poly.entity_id
_entity_poly.type
_entity_poly.pdbx_seq_one_letter_code
_entity_poly.pdbx_strand_id
1 'polypeptide(L)'
;MLMIMYVLMMITLLVMIMLTLNFIISKKKYMDREKSSPFECGFDPLSSTRSPFSLRFYLISLIFLIFDIEIIILLPMMPSLWYSNPLNWLITSMLFSLMLITGVYIEWKEGSLYWMK
;
A
#
# COMPACT_ATOMS: atom_id res chain seq x y z
N MET A 1 -8.84 -0.25 25.03
CA MET A 1 -8.64 1.08 24.40
C MET A 1 -7.47 1.85 25.03
N LEU A 2 -7.51 2.12 26.34
CA LEU A 2 -6.42 2.81 27.08
C LEU A 2 -5.04 2.15 26.91
N MET A 3 -4.97 0.82 26.99
CA MET A 3 -3.72 0.07 26.77
C MET A 3 -3.14 0.26 25.36
N ILE A 4 -4.00 0.33 24.32
CA ILE A 4 -3.56 0.57 22.94
C ILE A 4 -3.00 1.98 22.79
N MET A 5 -3.64 2.97 23.42
CA MET A 5 -3.14 4.36 23.43
C MET A 5 -1.78 4.46 24.10
N TYR A 6 -1.57 3.78 25.23
CA TYR A 6 -0.26 3.76 25.89
C TYR A 6 0.82 3.13 25.02
N VAL A 7 0.53 2.00 24.36
CA VAL A 7 1.49 1.36 23.46
C VAL A 7 1.88 2.27 22.30
N LEU A 8 0.91 2.93 21.66
CA LEU A 8 1.18 3.89 20.57
C LEU A 8 2.02 5.09 21.05
N MET A 9 1.72 5.59 22.25
CA MET A 9 2.49 6.70 22.85
C MET A 9 3.94 6.28 23.14
N MET A 10 4.16 5.07 23.65
CA MET A 10 5.52 4.57 23.90
C MET A 10 6.32 4.37 22.60
N ILE A 11 5.69 3.86 21.54
CA ILE A 11 6.36 3.66 20.24
C ILE A 11 6.75 5.01 19.64
N THR A 12 5.85 5.99 19.63
CA THR A 12 6.13 7.32 19.09
C THR A 12 7.22 8.05 19.89
N LEU A 13 7.19 7.97 21.22
CA LEU A 13 8.25 8.49 22.08
C LEU A 13 9.61 7.86 21.76
N LEU A 14 9.66 6.54 21.60
CA LEU A 14 10.89 5.82 21.30
C LEU A 14 11.48 6.27 19.95
N VAL A 15 10.66 6.40 18.91
CA VAL A 15 11.09 6.90 17.60
C VAL A 15 11.64 8.33 17.71
N MET A 16 10.97 9.21 18.44
CA MET A 16 11.43 10.59 18.63
C MET A 16 12.75 10.68 19.42
N ILE A 17 12.92 9.85 20.44
CA ILE A 17 14.18 9.76 21.20
C ILE A 17 15.31 9.30 20.26
N MET A 18 15.08 8.26 19.44
CA MET A 18 16.09 7.77 18.50
C MET A 18 16.46 8.83 17.45
N LEU A 19 15.49 9.57 16.91
CA LEU A 19 15.74 10.64 15.94
C LEU A 19 16.53 11.81 16.55
N THR A 20 16.18 12.23 17.77
CA THR A 20 16.88 13.31 18.48
C THR A 20 18.30 12.91 18.86
N LEU A 21 18.50 11.70 19.36
CA LEU A 21 19.83 11.16 19.63
C LEU A 21 20.69 11.10 18.36
N ASN A 22 20.12 10.64 17.23
CA ASN A 22 20.82 10.64 15.96
C ASN A 22 21.25 12.06 15.55
N PHE A 23 20.34 13.04 15.65
CA PHE A 23 20.64 14.42 15.31
C PHE A 23 21.77 15.01 16.18
N ILE A 24 21.77 14.72 17.49
CA ILE A 24 22.78 15.22 18.44
C ILE A 24 24.14 14.54 18.23
N ILE A 25 24.16 13.22 18.02
CA ILE A 25 25.41 12.46 17.85
C ILE A 25 26.00 12.64 16.44
N SER A 26 25.17 12.91 15.44
CA SER A 26 25.62 13.02 14.05
C SER A 26 26.65 14.13 13.87
N LYS A 27 27.84 13.77 13.36
CA LYS A 27 28.85 14.73 12.93
C LYS A 27 28.43 15.32 11.58
N LYS A 28 27.57 16.33 11.60
CA LYS A 28 27.22 17.06 10.39
C LYS A 28 28.45 17.85 9.93
N LYS A 29 29.04 17.45 8.80
CA LYS A 29 29.96 18.32 8.06
C LYS A 29 29.17 19.50 7.51
N TYR A 30 29.85 20.62 7.26
CA TYR A 30 29.31 21.76 6.51
C TYR A 30 28.55 21.26 5.27
N MET A 31 27.43 21.92 4.98
CA MET A 31 26.56 21.63 3.83
C MET A 31 27.35 21.85 2.52
N ASP A 32 28.10 20.83 2.10
CA ASP A 32 28.77 20.83 0.81
C ASP A 32 27.73 20.60 -0.28
N ARG A 33 27.73 21.44 -1.32
CA ARG A 33 26.80 21.34 -2.45
C ARG A 33 26.73 19.92 -3.03
N GLU A 34 27.90 19.29 -3.21
CA GLU A 34 28.05 17.95 -3.78
C GLU A 34 27.50 16.83 -2.89
N LYS A 35 27.38 17.05 -1.57
CA LYS A 35 26.69 16.08 -0.69
C LYS A 35 25.18 16.27 -0.70
N SER A 36 24.72 17.48 -1.01
CA SER A 36 23.31 17.81 -1.10
C SER A 36 22.71 17.61 -2.50
N SER A 37 23.54 17.36 -3.52
CA SER A 37 23.07 17.07 -4.87
C SER A 37 22.55 15.62 -4.98
N PRO A 38 21.57 15.37 -5.88
CA PRO A 38 21.10 14.01 -6.16
C PRO A 38 22.24 13.12 -6.65
N PHE A 39 22.26 11.87 -6.20
CA PHE A 39 23.26 10.90 -6.64
C PHE A 39 22.84 10.25 -7.97
N GLU A 40 23.56 10.52 -9.05
CA GLU A 40 23.43 9.84 -10.35
C GLU A 40 24.79 9.26 -10.78
N CYS A 41 25.33 8.34 -9.97
CA CYS A 41 26.64 7.72 -10.17
C CYS A 41 27.81 8.72 -10.27
N GLY A 42 27.69 9.89 -9.64
CA GLY A 42 28.69 10.96 -9.67
C GLY A 42 28.55 11.94 -10.84
N PHE A 43 27.51 11.81 -11.65
CA PHE A 43 27.15 12.76 -12.71
C PHE A 43 26.02 13.68 -12.26
N ASP A 44 25.94 14.85 -12.90
CA ASP A 44 24.78 15.73 -12.78
C ASP A 44 23.57 15.08 -13.46
N PRO A 45 22.36 15.21 -12.88
CA PRO A 45 21.20 14.54 -13.41
C PRO A 45 20.83 15.05 -14.80
N LEU A 46 20.71 14.12 -15.75
CA LEU A 46 20.39 14.41 -17.16
C LEU A 46 18.97 14.96 -17.33
N SER A 47 18.07 14.60 -16.43
CA SER A 47 16.68 15.03 -16.44
C SER A 47 16.14 15.19 -15.03
N SER A 48 15.05 15.94 -14.89
CA SER A 48 14.35 16.03 -13.61
C SER A 48 13.82 14.66 -13.21
N THR A 49 13.91 14.32 -11.92
CA THR A 49 13.32 13.09 -11.36
C THR A 49 11.80 12.97 -11.50
N ARG A 50 11.12 14.03 -11.94
CA ARG A 50 9.66 14.09 -12.18
C ARG A 50 9.27 13.89 -13.64
N SER A 51 10.10 13.21 -14.43
CA SER A 51 9.75 12.80 -15.79
C SER A 51 8.58 11.81 -15.79
N PRO A 52 7.74 11.80 -16.84
CA PRO A 52 6.67 10.81 -16.95
C PRO A 52 7.24 9.39 -16.91
N PHE A 53 6.71 8.59 -15.99
CA PHE A 53 7.08 7.17 -15.84
C PHE A 53 6.06 6.29 -16.59
N SER A 54 6.32 4.98 -16.63
CA SER A 54 5.46 4.04 -17.34
C SER A 54 4.03 3.98 -16.73
N LEU A 55 3.02 4.17 -17.58
CA LEU A 55 1.59 4.13 -17.21
C LEU A 55 1.13 2.79 -16.60
N ARG A 56 1.96 1.75 -16.69
CA ARG A 56 1.63 0.42 -16.16
C ARG A 56 1.57 0.36 -14.65
N PHE A 57 2.45 1.08 -13.94
CA PHE A 57 2.37 1.14 -12.47
C PHE A 57 1.10 1.86 -12.00
N TYR A 58 0.62 2.82 -12.79
CA TYR A 58 -0.65 3.48 -12.55
C TYR A 58 -1.83 2.51 -12.70
N LEU A 59 -1.86 1.71 -13.77
CA LEU A 59 -2.91 0.70 -13.98
C LEU A 59 -2.96 -0.33 -12.85
N ILE A 60 -1.81 -0.85 -12.42
CA ILE A 60 -1.71 -1.79 -11.30
C ILE A 60 -2.25 -1.16 -10.00
N SER A 61 -1.93 0.11 -9.76
CA SER A 61 -2.39 0.83 -8.57
C SER A 61 -3.91 1.05 -8.57
N LEU A 62 -4.50 1.30 -9.75
CA LEU A 62 -5.94 1.44 -9.92
C LEU A 62 -6.66 0.11 -9.66
N ILE A 63 -6.16 -0.99 -10.25
CA ILE A 63 -6.69 -2.34 -10.03
C ILE A 63 -6.60 -2.72 -8.54
N PHE A 64 -5.48 -2.45 -7.89
CA PHE A 64 -5.31 -2.68 -6.45
C PHE A 64 -6.35 -1.93 -5.60
N LEU A 65 -6.65 -0.68 -5.95
CA LEU A 65 -7.66 0.13 -5.24
C LEU A 65 -9.06 -0.48 -5.34
N ILE A 66 -9.42 -1.01 -6.51
CA ILE A 66 -10.72 -1.69 -6.71
C ILE A 66 -10.76 -2.97 -5.87
N PHE A 67 -9.71 -3.79 -5.92
CA PHE A 67 -9.62 -5.01 -5.12
C PHE A 67 -9.69 -4.75 -3.61
N ASP A 68 -9.12 -3.65 -3.11
CA ASP A 68 -9.19 -3.29 -1.70
C ASP A 68 -10.65 -2.99 -1.28
N ILE A 69 -11.41 -2.31 -2.14
CA ILE A 69 -12.84 -2.07 -1.93
C ILE A 69 -13.64 -3.38 -1.92
N GLU A 70 -13.33 -4.31 -2.83
CA GLU A 70 -13.98 -5.63 -2.88
C GLU A 70 -13.73 -6.43 -1.60
N ILE A 71 -12.51 -6.40 -1.06
CA ILE A 71 -12.17 -7.06 0.21
C ILE A 71 -12.96 -6.46 1.38
N ILE A 72 -13.13 -5.13 1.41
CA ILE A 72 -13.94 -4.46 2.44
C ILE A 72 -15.39 -4.95 2.39
N ILE A 73 -15.95 -5.16 1.19
CA ILE A 73 -17.31 -5.69 1.01
C ILE A 73 -17.39 -7.18 1.37
N LEU A 74 -16.32 -7.95 1.17
CA LEU A 74 -16.24 -9.37 1.51
C LEU A 74 -16.11 -9.61 3.03
N LEU A 75 -15.38 -8.76 3.75
CA LEU A 75 -15.12 -8.91 5.19
C LEU A 75 -16.36 -9.11 6.08
N PRO A 76 -17.50 -8.40 5.90
CA PRO A 76 -18.70 -8.63 6.70
C PRO A 76 -19.39 -10.00 6.46
N MET A 77 -18.97 -10.78 5.47
CA MET A 77 -19.55 -12.11 5.24
C MET A 77 -19.37 -13.05 6.44
N MET A 78 -18.19 -13.06 7.07
CA MET A 78 -17.92 -13.94 8.21
C MET A 78 -18.79 -13.62 9.44
N PRO A 79 -18.89 -12.36 9.93
CA PRO A 79 -19.79 -12.06 11.05
C PRO A 79 -21.27 -12.21 10.67
N SER A 80 -21.66 -12.04 9.41
CA SER A 80 -23.07 -12.18 8.99
C SER A 80 -23.62 -13.60 9.12
N LEU A 81 -22.76 -14.63 9.19
CA LEU A 81 -23.15 -16.01 9.50
C LEU A 81 -23.94 -16.13 10.79
N TRP A 82 -23.62 -15.31 11.79
CA TRP A 82 -24.16 -15.44 13.13
C TRP A 82 -25.57 -14.85 13.27
N TYR A 83 -25.97 -13.98 12.33
CA TYR A 83 -27.24 -13.24 12.38
C TYR A 83 -28.25 -13.67 11.32
N SER A 84 -27.83 -14.42 10.30
CA SER A 84 -28.66 -14.75 9.13
C SER A 84 -28.94 -16.25 9.03
N ASN A 85 -30.00 -16.60 8.29
CA ASN A 85 -30.31 -18.01 8.01
C ASN A 85 -29.17 -18.65 7.20
N PRO A 86 -28.67 -19.84 7.59
CA PRO A 86 -27.48 -20.43 6.99
C PRO A 86 -27.64 -20.74 5.50
N LEU A 87 -28.84 -21.16 5.07
CA LEU A 87 -29.14 -21.41 3.65
C LEU A 87 -29.08 -20.12 2.81
N ASN A 88 -29.66 -19.03 3.29
CA ASN A 88 -29.63 -17.75 2.58
C ASN A 88 -28.22 -17.20 2.53
N TRP A 89 -27.48 -17.30 3.63
CA TRP A 89 -26.08 -16.89 3.69
C TRP A 89 -25.20 -17.67 2.69
N LEU A 90 -25.38 -18.99 2.60
CA LEU A 90 -24.63 -19.83 1.65
C LEU A 90 -24.92 -19.40 0.21
N ILE A 91 -26.18 -19.16 -0.15
CA ILE A 91 -26.54 -18.77 -1.51
C ILE A 91 -25.95 -17.40 -1.86
N THR A 92 -26.09 -16.40 -0.98
CA THR A 92 -25.62 -15.03 -1.26
C THR A 92 -24.10 -14.93 -1.29
N SER A 93 -23.40 -15.60 -0.37
CA SER A 93 -21.93 -15.64 -0.34
C SER A 93 -21.34 -16.36 -1.56
N MET A 94 -21.95 -17.46 -2.01
CA MET A 94 -21.54 -18.17 -3.21
C MET A 94 -21.76 -17.33 -4.48
N LEU A 95 -22.92 -16.68 -4.61
CA LEU A 95 -23.18 -15.81 -5.76
C LEU A 95 -22.21 -14.62 -5.82
N PHE A 96 -21.96 -13.97 -4.69
CA PHE A 96 -21.05 -12.84 -4.63
C PHE A 96 -19.60 -13.22 -4.91
N SER A 97 -19.11 -14.31 -4.33
CA SER A 97 -17.75 -14.80 -4.60
C SER A 97 -17.57 -15.20 -6.07
N LEU A 98 -18.57 -15.81 -6.69
CA LEU A 98 -18.55 -16.10 -8.13
C LEU A 98 -18.44 -14.82 -8.97
N MET A 99 -19.19 -13.76 -8.62
CA MET A 99 -19.09 -12.48 -9.33
C MET A 99 -17.67 -11.90 -9.25
N LEU A 100 -17.06 -11.89 -8.07
CA LEU A 100 -15.67 -11.40 -7.90
C LEU A 100 -14.68 -12.22 -8.75
N ILE A 101 -14.75 -13.55 -8.68
CA ILE A 101 -13.86 -14.45 -9.45
C ILE A 101 -14.02 -14.19 -10.96
N THR A 102 -15.24 -13.98 -11.45
CA THR A 102 -15.46 -13.67 -12.87
C THR A 102 -14.87 -12.32 -13.27
N GLY A 103 -14.91 -11.31 -12.41
CA GLY A 103 -14.25 -10.02 -12.63
C GLY A 103 -12.75 -10.17 -12.81
N VAL A 104 -12.09 -10.86 -11.88
CA VAL A 104 -10.63 -11.13 -11.96
C VAL A 104 -10.27 -11.90 -13.22
N TYR A 105 -11.11 -12.87 -13.62
CA TYR A 105 -10.86 -13.65 -14.82
C TYR A 105 -10.88 -12.79 -16.10
N ILE A 106 -11.79 -11.82 -16.18
CA ILE A 106 -11.87 -10.89 -17.31
C ILE A 106 -10.62 -10.00 -17.36
N GLU A 107 -10.22 -9.41 -16.23
CA GLU A 107 -9.01 -8.57 -16.14
C GLU A 107 -7.75 -9.35 -16.54
N TRP A 108 -7.65 -10.60 -16.11
CA TRP A 108 -6.54 -11.46 -16.49
C TRP A 108 -6.51 -11.75 -17.98
N LYS A 109 -7.67 -12.01 -18.60
CA LYS A 109 -7.77 -12.23 -20.04
C LYS A 109 -7.40 -10.98 -20.85
N GLU A 110 -7.72 -9.79 -20.36
CA GLU A 110 -7.32 -8.51 -20.97
C GLU A 110 -5.82 -8.22 -20.82
N GLY A 111 -5.15 -8.95 -19.93
CA GLY A 111 -3.72 -8.88 -19.74
C GLY A 111 -3.24 -7.61 -19.01
N SER A 112 -4.16 -6.93 -18.31
CA SER A 112 -3.86 -5.78 -17.45
C SER A 112 -2.88 -6.13 -16.32
N LEU A 113 -2.86 -7.40 -15.92
CA LEU A 113 -2.00 -7.97 -14.88
C LEU A 113 -0.60 -8.39 -15.37
N TYR A 114 -0.35 -8.42 -16.69
CA TYR A 114 0.94 -8.87 -17.21
C TYR A 114 1.98 -7.75 -17.20
N TRP A 115 3.14 -8.05 -16.62
CA TRP A 115 4.33 -7.21 -16.75
C TRP A 115 4.97 -7.43 -18.14
N MET A 116 5.25 -6.36 -18.89
CA MET A 116 6.13 -6.44 -20.05
C MET A 116 7.56 -6.76 -19.61
N LYS A 117 8.25 -7.62 -20.33
CA LYS A 117 9.71 -7.68 -20.25
C LYS A 117 10.33 -6.37 -20.72
#